data_AF-A0A1F3EY44-F1
#
_entry.id   AF-A0A1F3EY44-F1
#
_cell.length_a   1.000
_cell.length_b   1.000
_cell.length_c   1.000
_cell.angle_alpha   90.00
_cell.angle_beta   90.00
_cell.angle_gamma   90.00
#
_symmetry.space_group_name_H-M   'P 1'
#
loop_
_entity.id
_entity.type
_entity.pdbx_description
1 polymer ?
#
loop_
_entity_poly.entity_id
_entity_poly.type
_entity_poly.pdbx_seq_one_letter_code
_entity_poly.pdbx_strand_id
1 'polypeptide(L)'
;MEKLKEYAELAHNILNKNGTSAETNYLQSKNIISSFFDKKKNGDLKTVISRLTLIDSYYSTQINSKRLFGIDDLAKKIFEISNGSDEILRNKCTKFLETPETLKDIKDLFEFKKYGIHKNGESAGQAPSLISKYLYFLTEYNFPIYDTLAISSYEKIRLKFKDELEIPVLMKEFHISYFACLTQLDFCTGIKKIDKLDNLLWLLGKFTEGSFSIVLDKETYIKLTQLAIYGKNIKETTVDDLIRIYLKNNDNLQEIFKDNDLIKFIQFSLQFVKIKNN
;
A
#
# COMPACT_ATOMS: atom_id res chain seq x y z
N MET A 1 15.99 -7.22 14.42
CA MET A 1 14.76 -8.00 14.10
C MET A 1 13.53 -7.56 14.91
N GLU A 2 13.54 -7.65 16.25
CA GLU A 2 12.40 -7.25 17.12
C GLU A 2 11.91 -5.82 16.84
N LYS A 3 12.83 -4.91 16.56
CA LYS A 3 12.53 -3.51 16.26
C LYS A 3 11.58 -3.30 15.06
N LEU A 4 11.76 -4.04 13.95
CA LEU A 4 10.87 -3.90 12.78
C LEU A 4 9.49 -4.49 13.04
N LYS A 5 9.43 -5.57 13.82
CA LYS A 5 8.17 -6.15 14.27
C LYS A 5 7.39 -5.19 15.16
N GLU A 6 8.05 -4.52 16.09
CA GLU A 6 7.44 -3.46 16.90
C GLU A 6 6.88 -2.32 16.04
N TYR A 7 7.63 -1.86 15.04
CA TYR A 7 7.15 -0.81 14.14
C TYR A 7 6.03 -1.27 13.22
N ALA A 8 5.99 -2.56 12.84
CA ALA A 8 4.85 -3.11 12.11
C ALA A 8 3.59 -3.11 12.97
N GLU A 9 3.70 -3.44 14.25
CA GLU A 9 2.59 -3.32 15.18
C GLU A 9 2.16 -1.87 15.38
N LEU A 10 3.12 -0.97 15.52
CA LEU A 10 2.85 0.45 15.67
C LEU A 10 2.12 1.01 14.45
N ALA A 11 2.58 0.69 13.24
CA ALA A 11 1.93 1.08 12.00
C ALA A 11 0.51 0.53 11.90
N HIS A 12 0.34 -0.75 12.24
CA HIS A 12 -0.97 -1.38 12.25
C HIS A 12 -1.93 -0.69 13.23
N ASN A 13 -1.45 -0.38 14.44
CA ASN A 13 -2.25 0.33 15.43
C ASN A 13 -2.59 1.74 14.98
N ILE A 14 -1.64 2.51 14.44
CA ILE A 14 -1.91 3.87 13.93
C ILE A 14 -2.98 3.85 12.84
N LEU A 15 -2.90 2.90 11.91
CA LEU A 15 -3.81 2.83 10.77
C LEU A 15 -5.17 2.22 11.10
N ASN A 16 -5.23 1.30 12.07
CA ASN A 16 -6.44 0.53 12.37
C ASN A 16 -7.01 0.81 13.78
N LYS A 17 -6.48 1.78 14.56
CA LYS A 17 -7.06 2.18 15.84
C LYS A 17 -8.36 2.97 15.63
N ASN A 18 -9.38 2.55 16.38
CA ASN A 18 -10.50 3.39 16.79
C ASN A 18 -10.12 4.01 18.14
N GLY A 19 -9.50 5.20 18.18
CA GLY A 19 -9.01 5.69 19.48
C GLY A 19 -8.42 7.09 19.58
N THR A 20 -8.10 7.76 18.48
CA THR A 20 -8.05 9.23 18.47
C THR A 20 -9.38 9.74 17.92
N SER A 21 -9.74 11.00 18.19
CA SER A 21 -11.08 11.59 18.02
C SER A 21 -11.69 11.57 16.61
N ALA A 22 -11.12 10.84 15.66
CA ALA A 22 -11.71 10.47 14.38
C ALA A 22 -11.10 9.14 13.89
N GLU A 23 -11.91 8.24 13.32
CA GLU A 23 -11.39 7.12 12.53
C GLU A 23 -10.48 7.65 11.41
N THR A 24 -9.36 6.98 11.13
CA THR A 24 -8.50 7.38 10.01
C THR A 24 -9.25 7.22 8.69
N ASN A 25 -8.99 8.11 7.72
CA ASN A 25 -9.52 7.96 6.36
C ASN A 25 -9.10 6.60 5.74
N TYR A 26 -7.94 6.08 6.15
CA TYR A 26 -7.49 4.73 5.80
C TYR A 26 -8.45 3.65 6.31
N LEU A 27 -8.74 3.64 7.60
CA LEU A 27 -9.60 2.62 8.22
C LEU A 27 -11.03 2.70 7.67
N GLN A 28 -11.57 3.91 7.51
CA GLN A 28 -12.88 4.12 6.89
C GLN A 28 -12.94 3.51 5.49
N SER A 29 -11.95 3.82 4.65
CA SER A 29 -11.85 3.28 3.28
C SER A 29 -11.72 1.75 3.28
N LYS A 30 -10.86 1.20 4.16
CA LYS A 30 -10.67 -0.24 4.32
C LYS A 30 -11.97 -0.93 4.72
N ASN A 31 -12.69 -0.41 5.72
CA ASN A 31 -13.97 -0.96 6.18
C ASN A 31 -15.05 -0.93 5.10
N ILE A 32 -15.17 0.20 4.37
CA ILE A 32 -16.12 0.33 3.26
C ILE A 32 -15.84 -0.73 2.21
N ILE A 33 -14.60 -0.88 1.76
CA ILE A 33 -14.26 -1.88 0.74
C ILE A 33 -14.52 -3.29 1.25
N SER A 34 -14.09 -3.62 2.47
CA SER A 34 -14.25 -4.96 3.05
C SER A 34 -15.72 -5.41 3.11
N SER A 35 -16.67 -4.50 3.33
CA SER A 35 -18.11 -4.81 3.29
C SER A 35 -18.62 -5.34 1.93
N PHE A 36 -17.85 -5.16 0.85
CA PHE A 36 -18.15 -5.70 -0.47
C PHE A 36 -17.53 -7.08 -0.70
N PHE A 37 -16.65 -7.55 0.18
CA PHE A 37 -16.01 -8.87 0.12
C PHE A 37 -16.61 -9.89 1.10
N ASP A 38 -17.76 -9.57 1.71
CA ASP A 38 -18.49 -10.48 2.59
C ASP A 38 -18.79 -11.83 1.92
N LYS A 39 -18.53 -12.92 2.67
CA LYS A 39 -18.59 -14.33 2.22
C LYS A 39 -19.94 -14.78 1.64
N LYS A 40 -21.01 -14.01 1.85
CA LYS A 40 -22.36 -14.30 1.34
C LYS A 40 -22.56 -13.86 -0.11
N LYS A 41 -21.66 -13.05 -0.67
CA LYS A 41 -21.71 -12.59 -2.06
C LYS A 41 -20.79 -13.48 -2.91
N ASN A 42 -21.38 -14.42 -3.65
CA ASN A 42 -20.63 -15.24 -4.60
C ASN A 42 -20.00 -14.38 -5.71
N GLY A 43 -18.87 -14.84 -6.23
CA GLY A 43 -18.02 -14.13 -7.19
C GLY A 43 -18.57 -14.10 -8.62
N ASP A 44 -19.83 -13.70 -8.81
CA ASP A 44 -20.33 -13.43 -10.16
C ASP A 44 -19.57 -12.26 -10.80
N LEU A 45 -19.57 -12.19 -12.14
CA LEU A 45 -18.78 -11.19 -12.86
C LEU A 45 -19.14 -9.75 -12.46
N LYS A 46 -20.41 -9.45 -12.18
CA LYS A 46 -20.87 -8.12 -11.77
C LYS A 46 -20.34 -7.74 -10.39
N THR A 47 -20.24 -8.71 -9.48
CA THR A 47 -19.65 -8.55 -8.16
C THR A 47 -18.16 -8.25 -8.27
N VAL A 48 -17.43 -8.94 -9.15
CA VAL A 48 -16.01 -8.66 -9.43
C VAL A 48 -15.84 -7.24 -9.98
N ILE A 49 -16.64 -6.83 -10.97
CA ILE A 49 -16.62 -5.46 -11.54
C ILE A 49 -16.87 -4.40 -10.46
N SER A 50 -17.88 -4.63 -9.61
CA SER A 50 -18.26 -3.69 -8.55
C SER A 50 -17.15 -3.51 -7.52
N ARG A 51 -16.54 -4.62 -7.08
CA ARG A 51 -15.40 -4.62 -6.15
C ARG A 51 -14.18 -3.92 -6.74
N LEU A 52 -13.82 -4.20 -7.99
CA LEU A 52 -12.71 -3.52 -8.67
C LEU A 52 -12.96 -2.02 -8.82
N THR A 53 -14.18 -1.62 -9.18
CA THR A 53 -14.56 -0.20 -9.31
C THR A 53 -14.47 0.53 -7.98
N LEU A 54 -14.93 -0.10 -6.90
CA LEU A 54 -14.85 0.44 -5.55
C LEU A 54 -13.39 0.64 -5.12
N ILE A 55 -12.55 -0.38 -5.31
CA ILE A 55 -11.12 -0.29 -5.00
C ILE A 55 -10.44 0.80 -5.84
N ASP A 56 -10.71 0.86 -7.16
CA ASP A 56 -10.13 1.88 -8.03
C ASP A 56 -10.47 3.31 -7.58
N SER A 57 -11.69 3.50 -7.07
CA SER A 57 -12.16 4.78 -6.55
C SER A 57 -11.49 5.15 -5.22
N TYR A 58 -11.53 4.26 -4.22
CA TYR A 58 -11.03 4.55 -2.87
C TYR A 58 -9.51 4.53 -2.77
N TYR A 59 -8.83 3.70 -3.55
CA TYR A 59 -7.36 3.66 -3.63
C TYR A 59 -6.78 4.47 -4.79
N SER A 60 -7.62 5.17 -5.56
CA SER A 60 -7.21 6.04 -6.67
C SER A 60 -6.24 5.35 -7.63
N THR A 61 -6.52 4.10 -8.04
CA THR A 61 -5.63 3.37 -8.95
C THR A 61 -5.70 3.88 -10.41
N GLN A 62 -6.69 4.74 -10.70
CA GLN A 62 -6.88 5.47 -11.96
C GLN A 62 -7.03 4.56 -13.19
N ILE A 63 -7.53 3.33 -13.02
CA ILE A 63 -7.79 2.43 -14.15
C ILE A 63 -9.00 2.92 -14.94
N ASN A 64 -10.13 3.19 -14.28
CA ASN A 64 -11.34 3.63 -14.98
C ASN A 64 -11.16 4.98 -15.69
N SER A 65 -10.37 5.89 -15.12
CA SER A 65 -10.19 7.23 -15.69
C SER A 65 -9.17 7.30 -16.83
N LYS A 66 -8.24 6.33 -16.92
CA LYS A 66 -7.15 6.33 -17.91
C LYS A 66 -7.26 5.24 -18.98
N ARG A 67 -8.05 4.19 -18.73
CA ARG A 67 -8.10 2.97 -19.57
C ARG A 67 -9.55 2.61 -19.87
N LEU A 68 -9.94 2.71 -21.13
CA LEU A 68 -11.25 2.23 -21.58
C LEU A 68 -11.29 0.70 -21.42
N PHE A 69 -12.40 0.18 -20.89
CA PHE A 69 -12.63 -1.26 -20.65
C PHE A 69 -11.66 -1.96 -19.70
N GLY A 70 -10.79 -1.22 -19.00
CA GLY A 70 -9.76 -1.82 -18.12
C GLY A 70 -10.32 -2.66 -16.97
N ILE A 71 -11.41 -2.19 -16.35
CA ILE A 71 -12.10 -2.97 -15.30
C ILE A 71 -12.79 -4.19 -15.87
N ASP A 72 -13.46 -4.08 -17.03
CA ASP A 72 -14.19 -5.19 -17.63
C ASP A 72 -13.24 -6.33 -18.03
N ASP A 73 -12.12 -6.00 -18.67
CA ASP A 73 -11.09 -6.97 -19.07
C ASP A 73 -10.50 -7.67 -17.84
N LEU A 74 -10.18 -6.90 -16.80
CA LEU A 74 -9.62 -7.45 -15.57
C LEU A 74 -10.64 -8.33 -14.83
N ALA A 75 -11.89 -7.88 -14.75
CA ALA A 75 -12.95 -8.62 -14.08
C ALA A 75 -13.23 -9.96 -14.76
N LYS A 76 -13.32 -9.97 -16.11
CA LYS A 76 -13.44 -11.21 -16.88
C LYS A 76 -12.29 -12.15 -16.58
N LYS A 77 -11.06 -11.63 -16.53
CA LYS A 77 -9.90 -12.49 -16.27
C LYS A 77 -9.89 -13.08 -14.87
N ILE A 78 -10.23 -12.28 -13.86
CA ILE A 78 -10.38 -12.75 -12.47
C ILE A 78 -11.47 -13.81 -12.38
N PHE A 79 -12.61 -13.59 -13.05
CA PHE A 79 -13.75 -14.52 -13.08
C PHE A 79 -13.39 -15.86 -13.75
N GLU A 80 -12.64 -15.83 -14.86
CA GLU A 80 -12.11 -17.03 -15.51
C GLU A 80 -11.19 -17.83 -14.58
N ILE A 81 -10.23 -17.16 -13.93
CA ILE A 81 -9.26 -17.82 -13.03
C ILE A 81 -9.96 -18.45 -11.83
N SER A 82 -10.99 -17.77 -11.32
CA SER A 82 -11.77 -18.19 -10.16
C SER A 82 -12.83 -19.25 -10.48
N ASN A 83 -13.14 -19.46 -11.76
CA ASN A 83 -14.30 -20.24 -12.20
C ASN A 83 -15.60 -19.79 -11.47
N GLY A 84 -15.76 -18.48 -11.29
CA GLY A 84 -16.87 -17.88 -10.56
C GLY A 84 -16.88 -18.11 -9.04
N SER A 85 -15.79 -18.60 -8.45
CA SER A 85 -15.69 -18.89 -7.01
C SER A 85 -14.56 -18.12 -6.32
N ASP A 86 -14.93 -17.27 -5.37
CA ASP A 86 -13.98 -16.56 -4.50
C ASP A 86 -13.08 -17.53 -3.73
N GLU A 87 -13.60 -18.70 -3.31
CA GLU A 87 -12.82 -19.71 -2.58
C GLU A 87 -11.72 -20.31 -3.46
N ILE A 88 -12.03 -20.64 -4.72
CA ILE A 88 -11.04 -21.14 -5.68
C ILE A 88 -9.94 -20.10 -5.86
N LEU A 89 -10.30 -18.83 -6.01
CA LEU A 89 -9.33 -17.76 -6.19
C LEU A 89 -8.47 -17.54 -4.93
N ARG A 90 -9.05 -17.59 -3.72
CA ARG A 90 -8.30 -17.54 -2.44
C ARG A 90 -7.28 -18.67 -2.37
N ASN A 91 -7.69 -19.91 -2.67
CA ASN A 91 -6.79 -21.07 -2.65
C ASN A 91 -5.63 -20.93 -3.65
N LYS A 92 -5.89 -20.37 -4.84
CA LYS A 92 -4.83 -20.07 -5.81
C LYS A 92 -3.86 -19.01 -5.31
N CYS A 93 -4.36 -17.99 -4.60
CA CYS A 93 -3.53 -16.95 -3.99
C CYS A 93 -2.60 -17.51 -2.91
N THR A 94 -3.13 -18.34 -2.00
CA THR A 94 -2.33 -18.98 -0.94
C THR A 94 -1.17 -19.78 -1.54
N LYS A 95 -1.48 -20.68 -2.48
CA LYS A 95 -0.45 -21.50 -3.14
C LYS A 95 0.54 -20.65 -3.93
N PHE A 96 0.09 -19.53 -4.51
CA PHE A 96 0.97 -18.62 -5.24
C PHE A 96 1.99 -17.97 -4.30
N LEU A 97 1.61 -17.58 -3.08
CA LEU A 97 2.56 -17.01 -2.13
C LEU A 97 3.56 -18.03 -1.58
N GLU A 98 3.18 -19.32 -1.53
CA GLU A 98 4.10 -20.43 -1.21
C GLU A 98 5.08 -20.72 -2.35
N THR A 99 4.61 -20.64 -3.60
CA THR A 99 5.38 -20.98 -4.81
C THR A 99 5.10 -20.03 -5.98
N PRO A 100 5.58 -18.77 -5.96
CA PRO A 100 5.20 -17.75 -6.95
C PRO A 100 5.56 -18.08 -8.39
N GLU A 101 6.61 -18.89 -8.60
CA GLU A 101 7.12 -19.20 -9.93
C GLU A 101 6.30 -20.27 -10.68
N THR A 102 5.60 -21.13 -9.95
CA THR A 102 4.94 -22.33 -10.51
C THR A 102 3.47 -22.11 -10.82
N LEU A 103 2.82 -21.13 -10.16
CA LEU A 103 1.40 -20.85 -10.36
C LEU A 103 1.15 -19.81 -11.45
N LYS A 104 1.06 -20.34 -12.67
CA LYS A 104 0.83 -19.57 -13.90
C LYS A 104 -0.40 -18.65 -13.83
N ASP A 105 -1.52 -19.10 -13.26
CA ASP A 105 -2.76 -18.31 -13.31
C ASP A 105 -2.64 -16.95 -12.60
N ILE A 106 -2.14 -16.93 -11.36
CA ILE A 106 -1.96 -15.68 -10.61
C ILE A 106 -0.79 -14.89 -11.20
N LYS A 107 0.30 -15.55 -11.58
CA LYS A 107 1.45 -14.91 -12.23
C LYS A 107 1.05 -14.16 -13.52
N ASP A 108 0.25 -14.79 -14.38
CA ASP A 108 -0.20 -14.22 -15.64
C ASP A 108 -1.08 -12.98 -15.43
N LEU A 109 -1.81 -12.93 -14.30
CA LEU A 109 -2.63 -11.77 -13.92
C LEU A 109 -1.75 -10.52 -13.78
N PHE A 110 -0.54 -10.67 -13.23
CA PHE A 110 0.40 -9.58 -13.00
C PHE A 110 1.34 -9.33 -14.19
N GLU A 111 1.91 -10.35 -14.84
CA GLU A 111 3.11 -10.18 -15.70
C GLU A 111 2.87 -10.06 -17.20
N PHE A 112 1.82 -10.68 -17.73
CA PHE A 112 1.69 -10.84 -19.19
C PHE A 112 0.44 -10.20 -19.77
N LYS A 113 -0.60 -10.03 -18.95
CA LYS A 113 -1.88 -9.50 -19.41
C LYS A 113 -1.91 -7.97 -19.30
N LYS A 114 -2.36 -7.34 -20.38
CA LYS A 114 -2.70 -5.92 -20.43
C LYS A 114 -4.21 -5.79 -20.29
N TYR A 115 -4.66 -4.75 -19.59
CA TYR A 115 -6.07 -4.53 -19.30
C TYR A 115 -6.52 -3.17 -19.80
N GLY A 116 -7.50 -3.18 -20.70
CA GLY A 116 -8.05 -1.99 -21.34
C GLY A 116 -7.16 -1.38 -22.42
N ILE A 117 -7.69 -0.32 -23.01
CA ILE A 117 -7.09 0.41 -24.13
C ILE A 117 -7.09 1.93 -23.88
N HIS A 118 -6.18 2.62 -24.54
CA HIS A 118 -6.16 4.07 -24.65
C HIS A 118 -7.18 4.54 -25.72
N LYS A 119 -7.48 5.84 -25.75
CA LYS A 119 -8.43 6.42 -26.71
C LYS A 119 -8.01 6.26 -28.18
N ASN A 120 -6.72 6.09 -28.43
CA ASN A 120 -6.15 5.81 -29.75
C ASN A 120 -6.24 4.32 -30.14
N GLY A 121 -6.80 3.45 -29.28
CA GLY A 121 -6.95 2.01 -29.51
C GLY A 121 -5.77 1.16 -29.04
N GLU A 122 -4.67 1.74 -28.58
CA GLU A 122 -3.49 1.00 -28.09
C GLU A 122 -3.72 0.38 -26.71
N SER A 123 -3.08 -0.75 -26.41
CA SER A 123 -3.22 -1.42 -25.10
C SER A 123 -2.62 -0.59 -23.94
N ALA A 124 -3.36 -0.46 -22.84
CA ALA A 124 -3.00 0.46 -21.74
C ALA A 124 -2.04 -0.09 -20.66
N GLY A 125 -1.62 -1.36 -20.78
CA GLY A 125 -0.63 -2.00 -19.90
C GLY A 125 -1.21 -2.80 -18.73
N GLN A 126 -0.33 -3.26 -17.83
CA GLN A 126 -0.68 -4.08 -16.66
C GLN A 126 -1.30 -3.24 -15.53
N ALA A 127 -1.93 -3.91 -14.57
CA ALA A 127 -2.69 -3.30 -13.46
C ALA A 127 -2.27 -3.82 -12.06
N PRO A 128 -0.97 -4.01 -11.75
CA PRO A 128 -0.53 -4.79 -10.59
C PRO A 128 -1.08 -4.25 -9.27
N SER A 129 -1.18 -2.92 -9.12
CA SER A 129 -1.70 -2.32 -7.90
C SER A 129 -3.19 -2.63 -7.65
N LEU A 130 -4.04 -2.45 -8.66
CA LEU A 130 -5.47 -2.77 -8.53
C LEU A 130 -5.68 -4.27 -8.28
N ILE A 131 -4.95 -5.11 -9.00
CA ILE A 131 -4.99 -6.56 -8.85
C ILE A 131 -4.63 -6.96 -7.42
N SER A 132 -3.47 -6.52 -6.92
CA SER A 132 -3.02 -6.87 -5.57
C SER A 132 -3.97 -6.39 -4.48
N LYS A 133 -4.62 -5.22 -4.64
CA LYS A 133 -5.62 -4.71 -3.70
C LYS A 133 -6.88 -5.57 -3.72
N TYR A 134 -7.35 -5.98 -4.90
CA TYR A 134 -8.46 -6.91 -5.01
C TYR A 134 -8.15 -8.23 -4.28
N LEU A 135 -6.96 -8.80 -4.49
CA LEU A 135 -6.54 -10.04 -3.83
C LEU A 135 -6.31 -9.85 -2.33
N TYR A 136 -5.81 -8.70 -1.88
CA TYR A 136 -5.67 -8.35 -0.47
C TYR A 136 -7.03 -8.38 0.25
N PHE A 137 -8.05 -7.71 -0.29
CA PHE A 137 -9.39 -7.75 0.31
C PHE A 137 -10.04 -9.13 0.20
N LEU A 138 -9.89 -9.79 -0.96
CA LEU A 138 -10.39 -11.14 -1.17
C LEU A 138 -9.77 -12.14 -0.20
N THR A 139 -8.53 -12.00 0.22
CA THR A 139 -7.85 -12.97 1.08
C THR A 139 -7.90 -12.59 2.56
N GLU A 140 -8.78 -11.66 2.95
CA GLU A 140 -8.85 -11.14 4.33
C GLU A 140 -7.49 -10.58 4.78
N TYR A 141 -6.89 -9.78 3.90
CA TYR A 141 -5.63 -9.07 4.11
C TYR A 141 -4.38 -9.97 4.17
N ASN A 142 -4.46 -11.17 3.60
CA ASN A 142 -3.36 -12.15 3.55
C ASN A 142 -2.62 -12.18 2.21
N PHE A 143 -2.83 -11.19 1.34
CA PHE A 143 -2.13 -11.06 0.07
C PHE A 143 -1.47 -9.68 -0.03
N PRO A 144 -0.17 -9.56 -0.32
CA PRO A 144 0.51 -8.27 -0.24
C PRO A 144 0.04 -7.25 -1.27
N ILE A 145 0.07 -5.97 -0.91
CA ILE A 145 -0.33 -4.89 -1.82
C ILE A 145 0.87 -4.41 -2.64
N TYR A 146 0.77 -4.51 -3.97
CA TYR A 146 1.70 -3.90 -4.91
C TYR A 146 1.45 -2.38 -4.97
N ASP A 147 2.25 -1.63 -4.23
CA ASP A 147 2.18 -0.18 -4.15
C ASP A 147 3.56 0.45 -4.27
N THR A 148 3.67 1.55 -5.01
CA THR A 148 4.95 2.22 -5.25
C THR A 148 5.59 2.74 -3.97
N LEU A 149 4.79 3.18 -2.99
CA LEU A 149 5.30 3.61 -1.68
C LEU A 149 5.84 2.41 -0.90
N ALA A 150 5.10 1.30 -0.90
CA ALA A 150 5.53 0.08 -0.20
C ALA A 150 6.81 -0.53 -0.81
N ILE A 151 6.93 -0.50 -2.14
CA ILE A 151 8.16 -0.89 -2.87
C ILE A 151 9.34 0.01 -2.51
N SER A 152 9.14 1.33 -2.49
CA SER A 152 10.16 2.29 -2.09
C SER A 152 10.63 2.05 -0.65
N SER A 153 9.68 1.83 0.27
CA SER A 153 9.95 1.50 1.67
C SER A 153 10.70 0.18 1.84
N TYR A 154 10.35 -0.85 1.05
CA TYR A 154 11.07 -2.12 1.04
C TYR A 154 12.55 -1.91 0.73
N GLU A 155 12.87 -1.18 -0.34
CA GLU A 155 14.26 -0.88 -0.71
C GLU A 155 14.98 -0.04 0.36
N LYS A 156 14.29 0.93 0.97
CA LYS A 156 14.83 1.72 2.08
C LYS A 156 15.18 0.84 3.29
N ILE A 157 14.33 -0.12 3.66
CA ILE A 157 14.57 -1.09 4.73
C ILE A 157 15.74 -2.01 4.36
N ARG A 158 15.72 -2.60 3.16
CA ARG A 158 16.78 -3.48 2.67
C ARG A 158 18.15 -2.83 2.74
N LEU A 159 18.28 -1.59 2.27
CA LEU A 159 19.55 -0.87 2.28
C LEU A 159 20.01 -0.50 3.70
N LYS A 160 19.07 -0.10 4.57
CA LYS A 160 19.39 0.32 5.93
C LYS A 160 19.82 -0.84 6.82
N PHE A 161 19.18 -1.99 6.65
CA PHE A 161 19.39 -3.18 7.47
C PHE A 161 20.12 -4.29 6.71
N LYS A 162 20.89 -3.94 5.66
CA LYS A 162 21.59 -4.91 4.81
C LYS A 162 22.53 -5.87 5.57
N ASP A 163 23.07 -5.41 6.70
CA ASP A 163 24.00 -6.16 7.54
C ASP A 163 23.26 -6.99 8.61
N GLU A 164 21.94 -6.78 8.77
CA GLU A 164 21.07 -7.45 9.74
C GLU A 164 20.03 -8.38 9.09
N LEU A 165 19.68 -8.14 7.81
CA LEU A 165 18.61 -8.83 7.10
C LEU A 165 19.11 -9.37 5.75
N GLU A 166 18.97 -10.67 5.56
CA GLU A 166 19.20 -11.33 4.28
C GLU A 166 17.90 -11.39 3.47
N ILE A 167 17.56 -10.26 2.85
CA ILE A 167 16.38 -10.12 1.98
C ILE A 167 16.81 -9.77 0.54
N PRO A 168 16.15 -10.33 -0.49
CA PRO A 168 16.59 -10.24 -1.88
C PRO A 168 16.46 -8.83 -2.47
N VAL A 169 17.19 -8.59 -3.55
CA VAL A 169 17.01 -7.37 -4.36
C VAL A 169 15.78 -7.53 -5.24
N LEU A 170 14.95 -6.49 -5.32
CA LEU A 170 13.79 -6.49 -6.21
C LEU A 170 14.21 -6.48 -7.69
N MET A 171 13.74 -7.46 -8.46
CA MET A 171 13.88 -7.50 -9.92
C MET A 171 12.75 -6.69 -10.56
N LYS A 172 13.06 -5.43 -10.94
CA LYS A 172 12.05 -4.47 -11.40
C LYS A 172 11.32 -4.88 -12.67
N GLU A 173 11.91 -5.81 -13.42
CA GLU A 173 11.35 -6.39 -14.64
C GLU A 173 10.11 -7.25 -14.36
N PHE A 174 9.97 -7.76 -13.13
CA PHE A 174 8.91 -8.70 -12.74
C PHE A 174 8.18 -8.21 -11.49
N HIS A 175 6.89 -7.92 -11.62
CA HIS A 175 6.02 -7.64 -10.48
C HIS A 175 6.02 -8.75 -9.42
N ILE A 176 6.10 -10.02 -9.83
CA ILE A 176 6.09 -11.16 -8.91
C ILE A 176 7.30 -11.21 -7.99
N SER A 177 8.43 -10.60 -8.40
CA SER A 177 9.62 -10.53 -7.57
C SER A 177 9.34 -9.79 -6.25
N TYR A 178 8.41 -8.83 -6.28
CA TYR A 178 7.98 -8.10 -5.09
C TYR A 178 7.32 -9.02 -4.06
N PHE A 179 6.46 -9.93 -4.48
CA PHE A 179 5.79 -10.84 -3.55
C PHE A 179 6.78 -11.79 -2.89
N ALA A 180 7.75 -12.32 -3.66
CA ALA A 180 8.83 -13.13 -3.10
C ALA A 180 9.69 -12.33 -2.09
N CYS A 181 10.02 -11.08 -2.41
CA CYS A 181 10.74 -10.18 -1.51
C CYS A 181 9.98 -9.97 -0.19
N LEU A 182 8.66 -9.79 -0.23
CA LEU A 182 7.85 -9.60 0.97
C LEU A 182 7.71 -10.86 1.80
N THR A 183 7.57 -12.04 1.19
CA THR A 183 7.59 -13.32 1.90
C THR A 183 8.90 -13.49 2.67
N GLN A 184 10.04 -13.17 2.03
CA GLN A 184 11.34 -13.25 2.70
C GLN A 184 11.48 -12.21 3.81
N LEU A 185 11.00 -10.98 3.61
CA LEU A 185 11.02 -9.96 4.65
C LEU A 185 10.17 -10.36 5.86
N ASP A 186 8.97 -10.93 5.65
CA ASP A 186 8.11 -11.44 6.73
C ASP A 186 8.82 -12.55 7.51
N PHE A 187 9.46 -13.48 6.79
CA PHE A 187 10.24 -14.57 7.39
C PHE A 187 11.39 -14.03 8.27
N CYS A 188 12.22 -13.13 7.75
CA CYS A 188 13.37 -12.57 8.49
C CYS A 188 12.96 -11.69 9.67
N THR A 189 11.82 -11.02 9.61
CA THR A 189 11.38 -10.09 10.67
C THR A 189 10.44 -10.75 11.69
N GLY A 190 9.79 -11.86 11.34
CA GLY A 190 8.85 -12.57 12.20
C GLY A 190 7.56 -11.78 12.48
N ILE A 191 7.15 -10.90 11.57
CA ILE A 191 5.87 -10.15 11.64
C ILE A 191 4.68 -11.12 11.54
N LYS A 192 4.76 -12.11 10.63
CA LYS A 192 3.81 -13.22 10.44
C LYS A 192 2.37 -12.78 10.14
N LYS A 193 2.18 -11.56 9.64
CA LYS A 193 0.89 -10.99 9.24
C LYS A 193 1.09 -9.99 8.10
N ILE A 194 0.63 -10.35 6.90
CA ILE A 194 0.78 -9.54 5.69
C ILE A 194 0.20 -8.14 5.86
N ASP A 195 -1.00 -8.00 6.44
CA ASP A 195 -1.58 -6.68 6.71
C ASP A 195 -0.65 -5.76 7.52
N LYS A 196 0.03 -6.29 8.54
CA LYS A 196 0.97 -5.50 9.38
C LYS A 196 2.21 -5.11 8.59
N LEU A 197 2.70 -6.00 7.74
CA LEU A 197 3.82 -5.73 6.84
C LEU A 197 3.45 -4.65 5.81
N ASP A 198 2.29 -4.76 5.17
CA ASP A 198 1.78 -3.74 4.24
C ASP A 198 1.58 -2.39 4.94
N ASN A 199 1.00 -2.39 6.15
CA ASN A 199 0.81 -1.19 6.97
C ASN A 199 2.17 -0.52 7.31
N LEU A 200 3.18 -1.31 7.69
CA LEU A 200 4.55 -0.83 7.93
C LEU A 200 5.13 -0.14 6.70
N LEU A 201 5.16 -0.85 5.57
CA LEU A 201 5.79 -0.37 4.35
C LEU A 201 5.07 0.86 3.79
N TRP A 202 3.75 0.84 3.79
CA TRP A 202 2.95 1.94 3.29
C TRP A 202 3.05 3.19 4.17
N LEU A 203 2.92 3.05 5.50
CA LEU A 203 3.01 4.18 6.42
C LEU A 203 4.41 4.79 6.43
N LEU A 204 5.46 3.95 6.39
CA LEU A 204 6.84 4.42 6.23
C LEU A 204 7.00 5.23 4.93
N GLY A 205 6.39 4.75 3.84
CA GLY A 205 6.41 5.45 2.56
C GLY A 205 5.72 6.81 2.66
N LYS A 206 4.52 6.85 3.24
CA LYS A 206 3.76 8.09 3.45
C LYS A 206 4.55 9.14 4.21
N PHE A 207 5.17 8.78 5.33
CA PHE A 207 5.89 9.74 6.17
C PHE A 207 7.24 10.13 5.59
N THR A 208 7.94 9.21 4.92
CA THR A 208 9.20 9.55 4.24
C THR A 208 9.00 10.46 3.02
N GLU A 209 7.81 10.44 2.41
CA GLU A 209 7.45 11.35 1.33
C GLU A 209 6.70 12.61 1.80
N GLY A 210 6.44 12.78 3.11
CA GLY A 210 5.76 13.97 3.63
C GLY A 210 4.23 13.99 3.47
N SER A 211 3.61 12.87 3.12
CA SER A 211 2.16 12.75 2.85
C SER A 211 1.39 12.28 4.10
N PHE A 212 0.84 13.23 4.86
CA PHE A 212 0.16 12.95 6.14
C PHE A 212 -1.38 12.96 6.12
N SER A 213 -2.00 13.46 5.05
CA SER A 213 -3.45 13.76 4.98
C SER A 213 -4.39 12.56 5.19
N ILE A 214 -3.91 11.35 4.95
CA ILE A 214 -4.70 10.12 5.11
C ILE A 214 -4.63 9.53 6.52
N VAL A 215 -3.65 9.97 7.32
CA VAL A 215 -3.39 9.50 8.69
C VAL A 215 -3.89 10.52 9.72
N LEU A 216 -3.79 11.81 9.41
CA LEU A 216 -4.20 12.88 10.31
C LEU A 216 -5.64 13.32 10.05
N ASP A 217 -6.30 13.79 11.11
CA ASP A 217 -7.51 14.59 10.96
C ASP A 217 -7.21 15.94 10.27
N LYS A 218 -8.26 16.59 9.80
CA LYS A 218 -8.17 17.86 9.06
C LYS A 218 -7.50 18.97 9.85
N GLU A 219 -7.81 19.11 11.14
CA GLU A 219 -7.31 20.21 11.98
C GLU A 219 -5.81 20.03 12.25
N THR A 220 -5.40 18.82 12.61
CA THR A 220 -4.00 18.45 12.84
C THR A 220 -3.19 18.60 11.54
N TYR A 221 -3.74 18.19 10.40
CA TYR A 221 -3.09 18.38 9.09
C TYR A 221 -2.91 19.86 8.77
N ILE A 222 -3.95 20.69 8.90
CA ILE A 222 -3.87 22.14 8.65
C ILE A 222 -2.79 22.77 9.54
N LYS A 223 -2.77 22.44 10.83
CA LYS A 223 -1.77 22.94 11.78
C LYS A 223 -0.35 22.58 11.35
N LEU A 224 -0.09 21.30 11.03
CA LEU A 224 1.21 20.84 10.53
C LEU A 224 1.61 21.61 9.27
N THR A 225 0.68 21.77 8.33
CA THR A 225 0.93 22.43 7.05
C THR A 225 1.30 23.91 7.27
N GLN A 226 0.57 24.63 8.11
CA GLN A 226 0.83 26.03 8.44
C GLN A 226 2.21 26.23 9.07
N LEU A 227 2.61 25.35 9.98
CA LEU A 227 3.94 25.40 10.61
C LEU A 227 5.05 25.13 9.58
N ALA A 228 4.84 24.16 8.68
CA ALA A 228 5.82 23.79 7.67
C ALA A 228 6.04 24.87 6.60
N ILE A 229 4.99 25.59 6.21
CA ILE A 229 5.05 26.63 5.15
C ILE A 229 5.41 28.02 5.67
N TYR A 230 5.40 28.24 6.99
CA TYR A 230 5.59 29.56 7.57
C TYR A 230 6.90 30.22 7.10
N GLY A 231 6.78 31.38 6.44
CA GLY A 231 7.91 32.13 5.89
C GLY A 231 8.59 31.49 4.68
N LYS A 232 7.99 30.50 4.01
CA LYS A 232 8.54 29.80 2.84
C LYS A 232 7.84 30.21 1.54
N ASN A 233 8.60 30.27 0.44
CA ASN A 233 8.06 30.49 -0.90
C ASN A 233 7.67 29.14 -1.53
N ILE A 234 6.37 28.88 -1.63
CA ILE A 234 5.83 27.58 -2.10
C ILE A 234 6.01 27.37 -3.61
N LYS A 235 6.35 28.41 -4.38
CA LYS A 235 6.48 28.30 -5.85
C LYS A 235 7.61 27.34 -6.31
N GLU A 236 8.58 27.06 -5.45
CA GLU A 236 9.78 26.27 -5.81
C GLU A 236 9.80 24.88 -5.15
N THR A 237 8.83 24.54 -4.29
CA THR A 237 8.87 23.29 -3.51
C THR A 237 7.46 22.83 -3.15
N THR A 238 7.22 21.52 -3.14
CA THR A 238 5.89 20.98 -2.78
C THR A 238 5.63 21.12 -1.28
N VAL A 239 4.36 21.16 -0.89
CA VAL A 239 3.96 21.19 0.53
C VAL A 239 4.48 19.96 1.28
N ASP A 240 4.42 18.79 0.66
CA ASP A 240 4.90 17.53 1.25
C ASP A 240 6.41 17.58 1.53
N ASP A 241 7.20 18.16 0.61
CA ASP A 241 8.63 18.38 0.83
C ASP A 241 8.90 19.31 2.01
N LEU A 242 8.13 20.40 2.14
CA LEU A 242 8.25 21.34 3.26
C LEU A 242 7.88 20.68 4.59
N ILE A 243 6.81 19.88 4.63
CA ILE A 243 6.43 19.10 5.82
C ILE A 243 7.57 18.17 6.22
N ARG A 244 8.15 17.45 5.26
CA ARG A 244 9.25 16.52 5.52
C ARG A 244 10.49 17.24 6.08
N ILE A 245 10.84 18.41 5.53
CA ILE A 245 11.96 19.23 6.02
C ILE A 245 11.65 19.74 7.44
N TYR A 246 10.44 20.25 7.66
CA TYR A 246 10.02 20.77 8.95
C TYR A 246 10.11 19.69 10.04
N LEU A 247 9.55 18.50 9.80
CA LEU A 247 9.56 17.41 10.77
C LEU A 247 10.97 16.88 11.05
N LYS A 248 11.89 16.94 10.09
CA LYS A 248 13.27 16.51 10.29
C LYS A 248 14.09 17.50 11.14
N ASN A 249 13.71 18.77 11.13
CA ASN A 249 14.41 19.84 11.86
C ASN A 249 13.74 20.19 13.19
N ASN A 250 12.62 19.55 13.54
CA ASN A 250 11.86 19.85 14.73
C ASN A 250 11.75 18.62 15.64
N ASP A 251 12.40 18.70 16.80
CA ASP A 251 12.41 17.61 17.78
C ASP A 251 11.15 17.59 18.68
N ASN A 252 10.41 18.71 18.78
CA ASN A 252 9.26 18.84 19.66
C ASN A 252 7.93 18.49 18.96
N LEU A 253 7.83 17.26 18.46
CA LEU A 253 6.64 16.76 17.76
C LEU A 253 5.37 16.73 18.62
N GLN A 254 5.50 16.76 19.95
CA GLN A 254 4.38 16.79 20.91
C GLN A 254 3.54 18.07 20.82
N GLU A 255 4.10 19.16 20.27
CA GLU A 255 3.33 20.38 20.01
C GLU A 255 2.29 20.20 18.91
N ILE A 256 2.48 19.20 18.04
CA ILE A 256 1.65 18.98 16.84
C ILE A 256 0.79 17.73 17.02
N PHE A 257 1.41 16.63 17.44
CA PHE A 257 0.76 15.35 17.56
C PHE A 257 0.54 15.02 19.03
N LYS A 258 -0.65 14.52 19.36
CA LYS A 258 -0.99 14.08 20.72
C LYS A 258 -0.75 12.59 20.94
N ASP A 259 -0.63 11.82 19.86
CA ASP A 259 -0.47 10.37 19.91
C ASP A 259 1.02 10.00 19.94
N ASN A 260 1.45 9.41 21.06
CA ASN A 260 2.82 8.95 21.26
C ASN A 260 3.22 7.85 20.27
N ASP A 261 2.28 6.98 19.87
CA ASP A 261 2.55 5.92 18.90
C ASP A 261 2.87 6.53 17.54
N LEU A 262 2.06 7.52 17.12
CA LEU A 262 2.29 8.27 15.89
C LEU A 262 3.64 8.99 15.92
N ILE A 263 3.97 9.69 17.01
CA ILE A 263 5.26 10.39 17.16
C ILE A 263 6.42 9.41 17.04
N LYS A 264 6.37 8.28 17.77
CA LYS A 264 7.41 7.25 17.73
C LYS A 264 7.59 6.69 16.32
N PHE A 265 6.51 6.52 15.55
CA PHE A 265 6.59 6.06 14.17
C PHE A 265 7.11 7.13 13.20
N ILE A 266 6.74 8.40 13.38
CA ILE A 266 7.28 9.53 12.59
C ILE A 266 8.79 9.61 12.79
N GLN A 267 9.26 9.60 14.03
CA GLN A 267 10.69 9.64 14.37
C GLN A 267 11.46 8.48 13.73
N PHE A 268 10.89 7.27 13.76
CA PHE A 268 11.46 6.12 13.05
C PHE A 268 11.55 6.36 11.54
N SER A 269 10.48 6.86 10.93
CA SER A 269 10.38 7.10 9.49
C SER A 269 11.38 8.16 9.00
N LEU A 270 11.61 9.22 9.79
CA LEU A 270 12.55 10.30 9.44
C LEU A 270 14.00 9.82 9.31
N GLN A 271 14.36 8.70 9.95
CA GLN A 271 15.69 8.11 9.82
C GLN A 271 15.96 7.53 8.41
N PHE A 272 14.97 7.48 7.52
CA PHE A 272 15.10 7.06 6.13
C PHE A 272 15.09 8.24 5.15
N VAL A 273 14.88 9.46 5.62
CA VAL A 273 14.84 10.67 4.80
C VAL A 273 16.27 11.18 4.56
N LYS A 274 16.72 11.18 3.31
CA LYS A 274 17.93 11.90 2.90
C LYS A 274 17.57 13.37 2.63
N ILE A 275 18.21 14.31 3.32
CA ILE A 275 18.11 15.72 2.91
C ILE A 275 19.04 15.87 1.71
N LYS A 276 18.49 16.31 0.57
CA LYS A 276 19.33 16.93 -0.44
C LYS A 276 19.73 18.28 0.14
N ASN A 277 20.99 18.43 0.52
CA ASN A 277 21.52 19.76 0.83
C ASN A 277 21.50 20.52 -0.51
N ASN A 278 20.66 21.54 -0.59
CA ASN A 278 20.76 22.55 -1.65
C ASN A 278 21.98 23.42 -1.37
#